data_AF-A0A3A3FU06-F1
#
_entry.id   AF-A0A3A3FU06-F1
#
_cell.length_a   1.000
_cell.length_b   1.000
_cell.length_c   1.000
_cell.angle_alpha   90.00
_cell.angle_beta   90.00
_cell.angle_gamma   90.00
#
_symmetry.space_group_name_H-M   'P 1'
#
loop_
_entity.id
_entity.type
_entity.pdbx_description
1 polymer ?
#
loop_
_entity_poly.entity_id
_entity_poly.type
_entity_poly.pdbx_seq_one_letter_code
_entity_poly.pdbx_strand_id
1 'polypeptide(L)' 'MNTAVKILKAWSIYSPGDIAGFDEERAASLVKSGIAEPHKDGAKKDAAKSGAGTGKDAGSDSNKAVDPAAGK' A
#
# COMPACT_ATOMS: atom_id res chain seq x y z
N MET A 1 15.39 -8.71 16.04
CA MET A 1 15.13 -9.65 14.92
C MET A 1 13.94 -9.11 14.14
N ASN A 2 13.71 -9.49 12.88
CA ASN A 2 12.51 -9.04 12.15
C ASN A 2 11.41 -10.10 12.21
N THR A 3 10.22 -9.68 12.63
CA THR A 3 9.02 -10.52 12.80
C THR A 3 8.06 -10.26 11.66
N ALA A 4 7.71 -11.31 10.91
CA ALA A 4 6.65 -11.25 9.93
C ALA A 4 5.28 -11.18 10.62
N VAL A 5 4.42 -10.29 10.15
CA VAL A 5 3.03 -10.20 10.58
C VAL A 5 2.14 -10.14 9.35
N LYS A 6 0.97 -10.77 9.46
CA LYS A 6 -0.08 -10.70 8.45
C LYS A 6 -1.02 -9.56 8.80
N ILE A 7 -1.12 -8.57 7.93
CA ILE A 7 -2.02 -7.43 8.09
C ILE A 7 -3.46 -7.92 7.93
N LEU A 8 -4.31 -7.68 8.92
CA LEU A 8 -5.75 -7.99 8.87
C LEU A 8 -6.59 -6.81 8.41
N LYS A 9 -6.08 -5.58 8.58
CA LYS A 9 -6.80 -4.35 8.28
C LYS A 9 -5.92 -3.39 7.51
N ALA A 10 -6.49 -2.68 6.53
CA ALA A 10 -5.75 -1.73 5.71
C ALA A 10 -4.99 -0.74 6.60
N TRP A 11 -3.67 -0.69 6.45
CA TRP A 11 -2.81 0.10 7.31
C TRP A 11 -1.63 0.67 6.53
N SER A 12 -1.53 2.00 6.49
CA SER A 12 -0.56 2.72 5.67
C SER A 12 -0.68 2.32 4.18
N ILE A 13 0.33 1.67 3.61
CA ILE A 13 0.35 1.17 2.24
C ILE A 13 -0.07 -0.30 2.11
N TYR A 14 -0.33 -0.97 3.25
CA TYR A 14 -0.59 -2.41 3.28
C TYR A 14 -2.09 -2.72 3.24
N SER A 15 -2.43 -3.74 2.47
CA SER A 15 -3.81 -4.23 2.34
C SER A 15 -4.09 -5.38 3.32
N PRO A 16 -5.36 -5.61 3.70
CA PRO A 16 -5.75 -6.82 4.42
C PRO A 16 -5.30 -8.08 3.67
N GLY A 17 -4.62 -8.97 4.36
CA GLY A 17 -4.02 -10.20 3.83
C GLY A 17 -2.53 -10.10 3.49
N ASP A 18 -1.97 -8.89 3.44
CA ASP A 18 -0.55 -8.68 3.12
C ASP A 18 0.37 -9.14 4.26
N ILE A 19 1.53 -9.69 3.93
CA ILE A 19 2.52 -10.18 4.90
C ILE A 19 3.75 -9.29 4.81
N ALA A 20 4.07 -8.62 5.91
CA ALA A 20 5.21 -7.72 5.99
C ALA A 20 6.06 -8.00 7.23
N GLY A 21 7.38 -7.85 7.08
CA GLY A 21 8.35 -7.98 8.15
C GLY A 21 8.57 -6.64 8.86
N PHE A 22 8.39 -6.61 10.18
CA PHE A 22 8.66 -5.44 11.02
C PHE A 22 9.62 -5.80 12.15
N ASP A 23 10.16 -4.78 12.82
CA ASP A 23 10.86 -4.97 14.09
C ASP A 23 9.90 -5.51 15.17
N GLU A 24 10.44 -6.24 16.15
CA GLU A 24 9.68 -6.88 17.23
C GLU A 24 8.76 -5.90 17.99
N GLU A 25 9.24 -4.70 18.31
CA GLU A 25 8.39 -3.68 18.98
C GLU A 25 7.20 -3.27 18.11
N ARG A 26 7.44 -3.12 16.81
CA ARG A 26 6.44 -2.64 15.86
C ARG A 26 5.44 -3.74 15.50
N ALA A 27 5.92 -4.97 15.31
CA ALA A 27 5.09 -6.14 15.14
C ALA A 27 4.18 -6.35 16.35
N ALA A 28 4.71 -6.27 17.57
CA ALA A 28 3.93 -6.40 18.80
C ALA A 28 2.85 -5.31 18.90
N SER A 29 3.16 -4.08 18.53
CA SER A 29 2.20 -2.97 18.52
C SER A 29 1.05 -3.19 17.51
N LEU A 30 1.36 -3.70 16.32
CA LEU A 30 0.36 -4.01 15.29
C LEU A 30 -0.57 -5.16 15.71
N VAL A 31 0.01 -6.20 16.34
CA VAL A 31 -0.74 -7.33 16.87
C VAL A 31 -1.63 -6.91 18.04
N LYS A 32 -1.08 -6.15 18.99
CA LYS A 32 -1.82 -5.64 20.16
C LYS A 32 -2.99 -4.73 19.75
N SER A 33 -2.84 -4.01 18.65
CA SER A 33 -3.89 -3.15 18.11
C SER A 33 -4.94 -3.89 17.28
N GLY A 34 -4.78 -5.20 17.05
CA GLY A 34 -5.68 -6.00 16.21
C GLY A 34 -5.59 -5.64 14.71
N ILE A 35 -4.52 -4.96 14.29
CA ILE A 35 -4.30 -4.57 12.90
C ILE A 35 -3.60 -5.70 12.14
N ALA A 36 -2.79 -6.50 12.83
CA ALA A 36 -2.05 -7.62 12.25
C ALA A 36 -2.09 -8.84 13.16
N GLU A 37 -1.71 -10.01 12.62
CA GLU A 37 -1.48 -11.23 13.37
C GLU A 37 -0.04 -11.72 13.23
N PRO A 38 0.54 -12.33 14.27
CA PRO A 38 1.89 -12.86 14.19
C PRO A 38 1.94 -13.97 13.14
N HIS A 39 2.75 -13.77 12.09
CA HIS A 39 2.95 -14.76 11.06
C HIS A 39 4.19 -15.59 11.42
N LYS A 40 3.97 -16.79 11.97
CA LYS A 40 5.06 -17.75 12.19
C LYS A 40 5.42 -18.40 10.87
N ASP A 41 6.25 -17.71 10.10
CA ASP A 41 6.88 -18.28 8.93
C ASP A 41 8.05 -19.16 9.38
N GLY A 42 7.74 -20.43 9.66
CA GLY A 42 8.75 -21.45 9.96
C GLY A 42 9.56 -21.86 8.73
N ALA A 43 9.30 -21.33 7.53
CA ALA A 43 9.95 -21.83 6.33
C ALA A 43 9.98 -20.81 5.20
N LYS A 44 11.20 -20.35 4.95
CA LYS A 44 11.71 -19.84 3.67
C LYS A 44 11.33 -18.40 3.33
N LYS A 45 12.41 -17.61 3.23
CA LYS A 45 12.60 -16.59 2.20
C LYS A 45 11.81 -16.98 0.94
N ASP A 46 11.21 -16.00 0.26
CA ASP A 46 10.48 -16.10 -1.02
C ASP A 46 8.95 -15.95 -0.91
N ALA A 47 8.47 -14.78 -0.44
CA ALA A 47 7.16 -14.24 -0.81
C ALA A 47 7.12 -12.74 -0.46
N ALA A 48 6.60 -11.83 -1.26
CA ALA A 48 6.28 -11.83 -2.66
C ALA A 48 6.22 -10.35 -3.07
N LYS A 49 6.66 -10.06 -4.29
CA LYS A 49 6.35 -8.84 -5.01
C LYS A 49 4.82 -8.71 -5.14
N SER A 50 4.16 -8.05 -4.20
CA SER A 50 2.81 -7.48 -4.36
C SER A 50 3.02 -5.96 -4.33
N GLY A 51 3.08 -5.26 -5.46
CA GLY A 51 1.97 -5.12 -6.39
C GLY A 51 1.27 -3.79 -6.13
N ALA A 52 1.98 -2.67 -6.31
CA ALA A 52 1.39 -1.33 -6.32
C ALA A 52 1.40 -0.78 -7.75
N GLY A 53 0.57 -1.37 -8.60
CA GLY A 53 -0.06 -0.61 -9.67
C GLY A 53 -1.49 -0.34 -9.24
N THR A 54 -1.90 0.93 -9.16
CA THR A 54 -3.21 1.46 -9.60
C THR A 54 -3.29 2.95 -9.25
N GLY A 55 -3.38 3.77 -10.30
CA GLY A 55 -4.31 4.90 -10.38
C GLY A 55 -3.99 6.17 -9.60
N LYS A 56 -3.33 7.14 -10.25
CA LYS A 56 -3.63 8.56 -10.02
C LYS A 56 -3.83 9.27 -11.36
N ASP A 57 -4.82 8.77 -12.10
CA ASP A 57 -5.56 9.56 -13.08
C ASP A 57 -6.56 10.42 -12.31
N ALA A 58 -6.13 11.63 -11.95
CA ALA A 58 -7.01 12.66 -11.42
C ALA A 58 -6.55 14.04 -11.92
N GLY A 59 -7.10 14.42 -13.07
CA GLY A 59 -7.59 15.77 -13.36
C GLY A 59 -6.57 16.91 -13.44
N SER A 60 -6.29 17.35 -14.66
CA SER A 60 -6.22 18.79 -14.92
C SER A 60 -6.99 19.10 -16.19
N ASP A 61 -8.27 19.36 -15.99
CA ASP A 61 -9.12 20.20 -16.81
C ASP A 61 -8.37 21.48 -17.21
N SER A 62 -8.28 21.74 -18.51
CA SER A 62 -8.13 23.09 -19.05
C SER A 62 -8.70 23.11 -20.47
N ASN A 63 -10.01 22.88 -20.56
CA ASN A 63 -10.80 23.49 -21.62
C ASN A 63 -10.75 25.01 -21.43
N LYS A 64 -9.82 25.69 -22.12
CA LYS A 64 -10.00 27.10 -22.46
C LYS A 64 -10.09 27.21 -23.96
N ALA A 65 -11.33 27.24 -24.44
CA ALA A 65 -11.67 27.70 -25.77
C ALA A 65 -11.02 29.07 -26.02
N VAL A 66 -10.27 29.18 -27.11
CA VAL A 66 -10.16 30.44 -27.86
C VAL A 66 -10.13 30.10 -29.35
N ASP A 67 -11.14 30.63 -30.01
CA ASP A 67 -11.53 30.56 -31.41
C ASP A 67 -10.40 30.97 -32.39
N PRO A 68 -10.17 30.27 -33.53
CA PRO A 68 -9.35 30.80 -34.61
C PRO A 68 -10.23 31.31 -35.77
N ALA A 69 -10.84 32.50 -35.63
CA ALA A 69 -11.40 33.22 -36.77
C ALA A 69 -11.58 34.73 -36.53
N ALA A 70 -10.61 35.55 -36.94
CA ALA A 70 -10.83 36.83 -37.65
C ALA A 70 -9.55 37.69 -37.73
N GLY A 71 -9.21 38.13 -38.94
CA GLY A 71 -8.20 39.15 -39.24
C GLY A 71 -7.18 38.61 -40.25
N LYS A 72 -7.14 39.05 -41.50
CA LYS A 72 -7.36 40.40 -42.03
C LYS A 72 -7.57 40.34 -43.54
#